data_AF-A0A0L0CUU2-F1
#
_entry.id   AF-A0A0L0CUU2-F1
#
_cell.length_a   1.000
_cell.length_b   1.000
_cell.length_c   1.000
_cell.angle_alpha   90.00
_cell.angle_beta   90.00
_cell.angle_gamma   90.00
#
_symmetry.space_group_name_H-M   'P 1'
#
loop_
_entity.id
_entity.type
_entity.pdbx_description
1 polymer ?
#
loop_
_entity_poly.entity_id
_entity_poly.type
_entity_poly.pdbx_seq_one_letter_code
_entity_poly.pdbx_strand_id
1 'polypeptide(L)'
;MTVWNIICNITKKENEPVLKRFKIKRLVEKGEHYYVKYASKIINMMINKKIIFNLNNKLCVLLKPKDMEKMCTSKNYKNKENILKSNDIYYDIIQPDDSLYEYIKKNDISYLKKYYTILTFKNDVAYTYAAIDLAAIYYRVTYEHVNKIIYVVDENQKNHFAQVFSIAKYLNLIKPYVECICINYGYILNQDKKKIKTQNFSNNIFVKDFFIKYKQN
;
A
#
# COMPACT_ATOMS: atom_id res chain seq x y z
N MET A 1 14.26 -28.16 2.03
CA MET A 1 13.97 -26.79 2.54
C MET A 1 14.63 -25.80 1.59
N THR A 2 13.92 -24.82 1.03
CA THR A 2 14.51 -23.89 0.03
C THR A 2 15.38 -22.82 0.72
N VAL A 3 16.37 -22.24 0.01
CA VAL A 3 17.22 -21.13 0.51
C VAL A 3 16.38 -19.97 1.03
N TRP A 4 15.28 -19.66 0.35
CA TRP A 4 14.31 -18.65 0.78
C TRP A 4 13.74 -18.93 2.17
N ASN A 5 13.32 -20.17 2.44
CA ASN A 5 12.78 -20.55 3.74
C ASN A 5 13.83 -20.44 4.84
N ILE A 6 15.09 -20.73 4.55
CA ILE A 6 16.20 -20.57 5.49
C ILE A 6 16.38 -19.09 5.85
N ILE A 7 16.44 -18.20 4.85
CA ILE A 7 16.57 -16.75 5.06
C ILE A 7 15.40 -16.22 5.89
N CYS A 8 14.16 -16.57 5.53
CA CYS A 8 12.99 -16.15 6.30
C CYS A 8 13.03 -16.67 7.74
N ASN A 9 13.45 -17.92 7.97
CA ASN A 9 13.53 -18.50 9.31
C ASN A 9 14.56 -17.80 10.20
N ILE A 10 15.70 -17.38 9.64
CA ILE A 10 16.71 -16.60 10.35
C ILE A 10 16.10 -15.27 10.81
N THR A 11 15.49 -14.52 9.90
CA THR A 11 14.84 -13.23 10.22
C THR A 11 13.73 -13.37 11.26
N LYS A 12 12.94 -14.46 11.20
CA LYS A 12 11.92 -14.76 12.21
C LYS A 12 12.54 -14.95 13.59
N LYS A 13 13.57 -15.80 13.68
CA LYS A 13 14.27 -16.10 14.94
C LYS A 13 14.89 -14.85 15.55
N GLU A 14 15.39 -13.92 14.74
CA GLU A 14 15.93 -12.64 15.21
C GLU A 14 14.86 -11.69 15.75
N ASN A 15 13.64 -11.72 15.21
CA ASN A 15 12.55 -10.85 15.64
C ASN A 15 11.76 -11.40 16.85
N GLU A 16 11.83 -12.70 17.12
CA GLU A 16 11.14 -13.35 18.24
C GLU A 16 11.32 -12.66 19.61
N PRO A 17 12.54 -12.26 20.03
CA PRO A 17 12.73 -11.56 21.31
C PRO A 17 11.97 -10.23 21.38
N VAL A 18 11.89 -9.50 20.26
CA VAL A 18 11.17 -8.23 20.16
C VAL A 18 9.66 -8.46 20.34
N LEU A 19 9.11 -9.44 19.61
CA LEU A 19 7.69 -9.79 19.69
C LEU A 19 7.29 -10.25 21.10
N LYS A 20 8.11 -11.10 21.73
CA LYS A 20 7.92 -11.55 23.12
C LYS A 20 7.94 -10.39 24.11
N ARG A 21 8.89 -9.46 23.96
CA ARG A 21 9.01 -8.29 24.85
C ARG A 21 7.77 -7.40 24.79
N PHE A 22 7.21 -7.18 23.59
CA PHE A 22 5.96 -6.45 23.39
C PHE A 22 4.69 -7.29 23.63
N LYS A 23 4.83 -8.54 24.09
CA LYS A 23 3.71 -9.47 24.34
C LYS A 23 2.82 -9.70 23.11
N ILE A 24 3.39 -9.63 21.90
CA ILE A 24 2.68 -9.91 20.64
C ILE A 24 2.62 -11.43 20.46
N LYS A 25 1.44 -12.02 20.62
CA LYS A 25 1.26 -13.49 20.65
C LYS A 25 0.50 -14.08 19.45
N ARG A 26 -0.18 -13.26 18.66
CA ARG A 26 -1.12 -13.70 17.60
C ARG A 26 -0.73 -13.24 16.20
N LEU A 27 0.56 -13.02 15.96
CA LEU A 27 1.04 -12.61 14.64
C LEU A 27 1.07 -13.83 13.71
N VAL A 28 0.23 -13.82 12.68
CA VAL A 28 0.29 -14.78 11.58
C VAL A 28 1.01 -14.13 10.41
N GLU A 29 2.19 -14.65 10.08
CA GLU A 29 3.02 -14.08 9.03
C GLU A 29 2.49 -14.45 7.64
N LYS A 30 2.08 -13.43 6.88
CA LYS A 30 1.74 -13.52 5.47
C LYS A 30 2.37 -12.34 4.74
N GLY A 31 3.62 -12.51 4.32
CA GLY A 31 4.37 -11.52 3.57
C GLY A 31 3.94 -11.43 2.11
N GLU A 32 4.51 -10.49 1.37
CA GLU A 32 4.18 -10.18 -0.03
C GLU A 32 4.22 -11.40 -0.95
N HIS A 33 5.25 -12.24 -0.79
CA HIS A 33 5.42 -13.48 -1.56
C HIS A 33 4.18 -14.38 -1.52
N TYR A 34 3.45 -14.39 -0.40
CA TYR A 34 2.21 -15.15 -0.26
C TYR A 34 1.12 -14.70 -1.25
N TYR A 35 1.03 -13.39 -1.49
CA TYR A 35 -0.03 -12.79 -2.30
C TYR A 35 0.33 -12.64 -3.78
N VAL A 36 1.62 -12.74 -4.15
CA VAL A 36 2.10 -12.62 -5.54
C VAL A 36 1.28 -13.46 -6.52
N LYS A 37 0.93 -14.70 -6.13
CA LYS A 37 0.15 -15.62 -6.97
C LYS A 37 -1.27 -15.13 -7.32
N TYR A 38 -1.83 -14.20 -6.56
CA TYR A 38 -3.14 -13.61 -6.84
C TYR A 38 -3.06 -12.32 -7.66
N ALA A 39 -1.87 -11.71 -7.81
CA ALA A 39 -1.70 -10.46 -8.53
C ALA A 39 -2.09 -10.57 -10.02
N SER A 40 -1.77 -11.70 -10.68
CA SER A 40 -2.18 -11.95 -12.06
C SER A 40 -3.70 -11.93 -12.24
N LYS A 41 -4.45 -12.45 -11.26
CA LYS A 41 -5.91 -12.40 -11.26
C LYS A 41 -6.42 -10.97 -11.19
N ILE A 42 -5.81 -10.12 -10.35
CA ILE A 42 -6.14 -8.70 -10.26
C ILE A 42 -5.88 -7.99 -11.60
N ILE A 43 -4.72 -8.26 -12.22
CA ILE A 43 -4.41 -7.71 -13.55
C ILE A 43 -5.47 -8.11 -14.58
N ASN A 44 -5.86 -9.38 -14.62
CA ASN A 44 -6.88 -9.86 -15.57
C ASN A 44 -8.24 -9.17 -15.34
N MET A 45 -8.62 -8.92 -14.08
CA MET A 45 -9.83 -8.14 -13.77
C MET A 45 -9.74 -6.71 -14.29
N MET A 46 -8.57 -6.06 -14.20
CA MET A 46 -8.33 -4.73 -14.74
C MET A 46 -8.36 -4.71 -16.27
N ILE A 47 -7.81 -5.74 -16.93
CA ILE A 47 -7.87 -5.91 -18.39
C ILE A 47 -9.34 -6.01 -18.84
N ASN A 48 -10.15 -6.85 -18.16
CA ASN A 48 -11.56 -7.02 -18.47
C ASN A 48 -12.36 -5.72 -18.29
N LYS A 49 -11.97 -4.88 -17.32
CA LYS A 49 -12.54 -3.55 -17.10
C LYS A 49 -11.94 -2.47 -17.99
N LYS A 50 -10.96 -2.80 -18.83
CA LYS A 50 -10.27 -1.89 -19.77
C LYS A 50 -9.61 -0.67 -19.11
N ILE A 51 -9.21 -0.77 -17.84
CA ILE A 51 -8.60 0.35 -17.09
C ILE A 51 -7.07 0.31 -17.02
N ILE A 52 -6.46 -0.80 -17.46
CA ILE A 52 -5.00 -0.99 -17.43
C ILE A 52 -4.41 -0.87 -18.82
N PHE A 53 -3.24 -0.23 -18.92
CA PHE A 53 -2.53 0.00 -20.17
C PHE A 53 -1.02 -0.11 -19.96
N ASN A 54 -0.28 -0.28 -21.05
CA ASN A 54 1.18 -0.29 -21.03
C ASN A 54 1.70 1.14 -21.24
N LEU A 55 2.62 1.57 -20.38
CA LEU A 55 3.33 2.84 -20.47
C LEU A 55 4.82 2.57 -20.17
N ASN A 56 5.70 2.72 -21.15
CA ASN A 56 7.13 2.40 -21.03
C ASN A 56 7.39 1.00 -20.40
N ASN A 57 6.79 -0.04 -20.97
CA ASN A 57 6.85 -1.44 -20.50
C ASN A 57 6.30 -1.68 -19.08
N LYS A 58 5.57 -0.72 -18.51
CA LYS A 58 4.93 -0.85 -17.22
C LYS A 58 3.43 -0.93 -17.39
N LEU A 59 2.79 -1.87 -16.69
CA LEU A 59 1.34 -1.91 -16.60
C LEU A 59 0.87 -0.88 -15.58
N CYS A 60 0.04 0.06 -16.02
CA CYS A 60 -0.38 1.22 -15.26
C CYS A 60 -1.90 1.42 -15.34
N VAL A 61 -2.45 2.08 -14.32
CA VAL A 61 -3.82 2.59 -14.26
C VAL A 61 -3.77 4.10 -14.03
N LEU A 62 -4.71 4.83 -14.64
CA LEU A 62 -4.88 6.26 -14.39
C LEU A 62 -5.94 6.47 -13.32
N LEU A 63 -5.63 7.33 -12.36
CA LEU A 63 -6.52 7.75 -11.31
C LEU A 63 -6.68 9.27 -11.36
N LYS A 64 -7.89 9.77 -11.15
CA LYS A 64 -8.17 11.20 -11.00
C LYS A 64 -8.66 11.46 -9.57
N PRO A 65 -7.99 12.31 -8.78
CA PRO A 65 -8.49 12.70 -7.47
C PRO A 65 -9.87 13.36 -7.60
N LYS A 66 -10.85 12.99 -6.75
CA LYS A 66 -12.21 13.53 -6.82
C LYS A 66 -12.34 15.01 -6.43
N ASP A 67 -11.44 15.52 -5.58
CA ASP A 67 -11.35 16.93 -5.20
C ASP A 67 -9.95 17.20 -4.56
N MET A 68 -9.02 17.78 -5.33
CA MET A 68 -7.67 18.13 -4.82
C MET A 68 -7.71 19.18 -3.68
N GLU A 69 -8.68 20.09 -3.67
CA GLU A 69 -8.81 21.13 -2.65
C GLU A 69 -9.36 20.62 -1.31
N LYS A 70 -10.22 19.60 -1.30
CA LYS A 70 -10.67 19.01 -0.03
C LYS A 70 -9.59 18.15 0.63
N MET A 71 -8.73 17.50 -0.17
CA MET A 71 -7.62 16.71 0.36
C MET A 71 -6.45 17.57 0.87
N CYS A 72 -6.25 18.78 0.32
CA CYS A 72 -5.06 19.61 0.61
C CYS A 72 -5.32 21.01 1.21
N THR A 73 -6.48 21.67 1.03
CA THR A 73 -6.63 23.13 1.30
C THR A 73 -7.77 23.59 2.22
N SER A 74 -8.57 22.71 2.83
CA SER A 74 -9.54 23.19 3.82
C SER A 74 -8.94 23.24 5.24
N LYS A 75 -8.71 24.45 5.74
CA LYS A 75 -8.38 24.72 7.16
C LYS A 75 -9.45 24.16 8.13
N ASN A 76 -10.62 23.76 7.62
CA ASN A 76 -11.73 23.13 8.36
C ASN A 76 -11.75 21.58 8.32
N TYR A 77 -10.88 20.92 7.55
CA TYR A 77 -10.56 19.47 7.69
C TYR A 77 -9.34 19.24 8.59
N LYS A 78 -8.98 20.22 9.44
CA LYS A 78 -8.01 20.04 10.53
C LYS A 78 -8.53 19.14 11.67
N ASN A 79 -9.72 18.53 11.52
CA ASN A 79 -10.04 17.29 12.25
C ASN A 79 -9.43 16.11 11.50
N LYS A 80 -8.17 15.95 11.86
CA LYS A 80 -7.15 14.99 11.47
C LYS A 80 -7.57 13.55 11.81
N GLU A 81 -8.52 12.97 11.10
CA GLU A 81 -8.69 11.52 11.19
C GLU A 81 -7.48 10.87 10.52
N ASN A 82 -6.64 10.26 11.35
CA ASN A 82 -5.58 9.35 10.97
C ASN A 82 -6.15 8.02 10.46
N ILE A 83 -7.36 8.04 9.90
CA ILE A 83 -8.16 6.90 9.50
C ILE A 83 -8.69 7.18 8.10
N LEU A 84 -8.46 6.23 7.21
CA LEU A 84 -8.93 6.22 5.83
C LEU A 84 -9.82 5.00 5.66
N LYS A 85 -11.06 5.17 5.20
CA LYS A 85 -12.01 4.06 5.03
C LYS A 85 -12.22 3.76 3.56
N SER A 86 -12.42 2.49 3.21
CA SER A 86 -12.80 2.12 1.85
C SER A 86 -14.14 2.70 1.42
N ASN A 87 -14.98 3.14 2.37
CA ASN A 87 -16.25 3.76 2.07
C ASN A 87 -16.15 5.16 1.46
N ASP A 88 -15.03 5.82 1.71
CA ASP A 88 -14.72 7.11 1.14
C ASP A 88 -14.02 6.86 -0.21
N ILE A 89 -14.64 7.28 -1.31
CA ILE A 89 -14.04 7.15 -2.65
C ILE A 89 -13.16 8.38 -2.87
N TYR A 90 -11.83 8.19 -2.87
CA TYR A 90 -10.85 9.28 -3.00
C TYR A 90 -10.45 9.57 -4.44
N TYR A 91 -10.45 8.54 -5.29
CA TYR A 91 -10.06 8.62 -6.69
C TYR A 91 -11.12 8.02 -7.60
N ASP A 92 -11.34 8.67 -8.74
CA ASP A 92 -11.97 8.06 -9.90
C ASP A 92 -10.95 7.23 -10.67
N ILE A 93 -11.38 6.04 -11.12
CA ILE A 93 -10.57 5.16 -11.96
C ILE A 93 -10.90 5.45 -13.41
N ILE A 94 -9.89 5.87 -14.16
CA ILE A 94 -10.05 6.34 -15.53
C ILE A 94 -9.86 5.18 -16.49
N GLN A 95 -10.89 4.93 -17.29
CA GLN A 95 -10.79 4.10 -18.48
C GLN A 95 -10.28 4.98 -19.63
N PRO A 96 -9.11 4.71 -20.23
CA PRO A 96 -8.60 5.52 -21.32
C PRO A 96 -9.52 5.48 -22.54
N ASP A 97 -9.86 6.65 -23.07
CA ASP A 97 -10.51 6.80 -24.37
C ASP A 97 -9.47 6.92 -25.49
N ASP A 98 -9.94 7.03 -26.74
CA ASP A 98 -9.05 7.10 -27.91
C ASP A 98 -8.07 8.28 -27.84
N SER A 99 -8.52 9.43 -27.31
CA SER A 99 -7.68 10.61 -27.14
C SER A 99 -6.55 10.33 -26.13
N LEU A 100 -6.87 9.75 -24.98
CA LEU A 100 -5.90 9.43 -23.95
C LEU A 100 -4.91 8.36 -24.41
N TYR A 101 -5.38 7.40 -25.23
CA TYR A 101 -4.51 6.40 -25.84
C TYR A 101 -3.45 6.98 -26.77
N GLU A 102 -3.71 8.12 -27.44
CA GLU A 102 -2.65 8.78 -28.22
C GLU A 102 -1.50 9.26 -27.34
N TYR A 103 -1.82 9.90 -26.21
CA TYR A 103 -0.80 10.36 -25.25
C TYR A 103 -0.05 9.19 -24.61
N ILE A 104 -0.75 8.10 -24.30
CA ILE A 104 -0.13 6.86 -23.81
C ILE A 104 0.83 6.28 -24.85
N LYS A 105 0.42 6.17 -26.12
CA LYS A 105 1.28 5.66 -27.22
C LYS A 105 2.49 6.54 -27.48
N LYS A 106 2.32 7.87 -27.41
CA LYS A 106 3.40 8.85 -27.51
C LYS A 106 4.32 8.86 -26.28
N ASN A 107 3.98 8.10 -25.22
CA ASN A 107 4.65 8.10 -23.93
C ASN A 107 4.78 9.52 -23.33
N ASP A 108 3.77 10.37 -23.53
CA ASP A 108 3.74 11.72 -22.97
C ASP A 108 3.34 11.68 -21.48
N ILE A 109 4.31 11.26 -20.67
CA ILE A 109 4.16 11.15 -19.22
C ILE A 109 3.89 12.52 -18.60
N SER A 110 4.39 13.60 -19.20
CA SER A 110 4.22 14.96 -18.68
C SER A 110 2.75 15.37 -18.70
N TYR A 111 2.09 15.16 -19.84
CA TYR A 111 0.66 15.40 -19.98
C TYR A 111 -0.15 14.54 -19.00
N LEU A 112 0.13 13.22 -18.95
CA LEU A 112 -0.62 12.31 -18.10
C LEU A 112 -0.50 12.68 -16.61
N LYS A 113 0.71 12.99 -16.14
CA LYS A 113 0.95 13.41 -14.74
C LYS A 113 0.34 14.76 -14.40
N LYS A 114 0.11 15.63 -15.38
CA LYS A 114 -0.51 16.93 -15.16
C LYS A 114 -1.97 16.79 -14.73
N TYR A 115 -2.69 15.80 -15.26
CA TYR A 115 -4.13 15.63 -15.03
C TYR A 115 -4.49 14.39 -14.21
N TYR A 116 -3.59 13.42 -14.12
CA TYR A 116 -3.85 12.11 -13.53
C TYR A 116 -2.71 11.64 -12.65
N THR A 117 -3.05 10.81 -11.66
CA THR A 117 -2.08 9.96 -10.96
C THR A 117 -1.90 8.67 -11.75
N ILE A 118 -0.65 8.35 -12.09
CA ILE A 118 -0.29 7.09 -12.75
C ILE A 118 0.16 6.11 -11.67
N LEU A 119 -0.60 5.02 -11.49
CA LEU A 119 -0.23 3.94 -10.57
C LEU A 119 0.25 2.73 -11.35
N THR A 120 1.50 2.34 -11.12
CA THR A 120 2.11 1.15 -11.75
C THR A 120 1.77 -0.10 -10.96
N PHE A 121 1.38 -1.16 -11.66
CA PHE A 121 1.02 -2.48 -11.11
C PHE A 121 2.07 -3.56 -11.41
N LYS A 122 2.77 -3.44 -12.54
CA LYS A 122 3.83 -4.37 -12.94
C LYS A 122 4.88 -3.62 -13.74
N ASN A 123 6.15 -3.90 -13.47
CA ASN A 123 7.26 -3.52 -14.33
C ASN A 123 7.80 -4.75 -15.09
N ASP A 124 8.90 -4.62 -15.82
CA ASP A 124 9.48 -5.73 -16.59
C ASP A 124 9.79 -6.99 -15.75
N VAL A 125 10.00 -6.82 -14.45
CA VAL A 125 10.53 -7.86 -13.56
C VAL A 125 9.47 -8.41 -12.59
N ALA A 126 8.65 -7.55 -11.99
CA ALA A 126 7.83 -7.89 -10.84
C ALA A 126 6.56 -7.05 -10.72
N TYR A 127 5.63 -7.57 -9.92
CA TYR A 127 4.47 -6.81 -9.44
C TYR A 127 4.90 -5.76 -8.41
N THR A 128 4.24 -4.61 -8.42
CA THR A 128 4.48 -3.53 -7.44
C THR A 128 3.67 -3.75 -6.17
N TYR A 129 3.95 -2.97 -5.12
CA TYR A 129 3.19 -2.99 -3.86
C TYR A 129 1.68 -2.79 -4.09
N ALA A 130 1.27 -1.93 -5.03
CA ALA A 130 -0.16 -1.72 -5.33
C ALA A 130 -0.86 -3.00 -5.81
N ALA A 131 -0.19 -3.78 -6.67
CA ALA A 131 -0.73 -5.06 -7.14
C ALA A 131 -0.81 -6.09 -6.01
N ILE A 132 0.21 -6.12 -5.14
CA ILE A 132 0.28 -7.03 -4.00
C ILE A 132 -0.77 -6.68 -2.93
N ASP A 133 -0.99 -5.40 -2.65
CA ASP A 133 -2.00 -4.95 -1.69
C ASP A 133 -3.42 -5.25 -2.17
N LEU A 134 -3.72 -5.05 -3.46
CA LEU A 134 -5.00 -5.48 -4.04
C LEU A 134 -5.17 -7.00 -4.00
N ALA A 135 -4.11 -7.75 -4.28
CA ALA A 135 -4.09 -9.20 -4.17
C ALA A 135 -4.34 -9.66 -2.72
N ALA A 136 -3.80 -8.94 -1.73
CA ALA A 136 -4.04 -9.20 -0.32
C ALA A 136 -5.49 -8.89 0.08
N ILE A 137 -6.08 -7.77 -0.37
CA ILE A 137 -7.51 -7.47 -0.16
C ILE A 137 -8.37 -8.59 -0.75
N TYR A 138 -8.15 -8.93 -2.02
CA TYR A 138 -8.88 -10.01 -2.70
C TYR A 138 -8.78 -11.32 -1.93
N TYR A 139 -7.58 -11.70 -1.47
CA TYR A 139 -7.37 -12.93 -0.73
C TYR A 139 -8.15 -12.93 0.59
N ARG A 140 -8.02 -11.87 1.39
CA ARG A 140 -8.67 -11.75 2.70
C ARG A 140 -10.20 -11.78 2.57
N VAL A 141 -10.75 -11.09 1.58
CA VAL A 141 -12.21 -11.08 1.35
C VAL A 141 -12.72 -12.42 0.80
N THR A 142 -11.97 -13.04 -0.10
CA THR A 142 -12.45 -14.22 -0.83
C THR A 142 -12.22 -15.52 -0.07
N TYR A 143 -11.07 -15.68 0.59
CA TYR A 143 -10.68 -16.95 1.22
C TYR A 143 -10.67 -16.90 2.75
N GLU A 144 -10.43 -15.73 3.34
CA GLU A 144 -10.54 -15.58 4.81
C GLU A 144 -11.91 -15.10 5.26
N HIS A 145 -12.77 -14.70 4.30
CA HIS A 145 -14.15 -14.27 4.55
C HIS A 145 -14.29 -13.17 5.61
N VAL A 146 -13.28 -12.29 5.70
CA VAL A 146 -13.27 -11.21 6.70
C VAL A 146 -14.38 -10.21 6.42
N ASN A 147 -14.99 -9.68 7.49
CA ASN A 147 -15.92 -8.55 7.42
C ASN A 147 -15.21 -7.21 7.59
N LYS A 148 -13.97 -7.20 8.10
CA LYS A 148 -13.19 -5.99 8.34
C LYS A 148 -11.70 -6.24 8.16
N ILE A 149 -11.01 -5.32 7.48
CA ILE A 149 -9.56 -5.32 7.30
C ILE A 149 -9.00 -4.02 7.85
N ILE A 150 -8.06 -4.08 8.78
CA ILE A 150 -7.40 -2.89 9.35
C ILE A 150 -5.92 -2.90 8.96
N TYR A 151 -5.51 -1.90 8.19
CA TYR A 151 -4.12 -1.63 7.84
C TYR A 151 -3.57 -0.60 8.82
N VAL A 152 -2.49 -0.91 9.52
CA VAL A 152 -1.81 0.04 10.41
C VAL A 152 -0.47 0.38 9.77
N VAL A 153 -0.32 1.60 9.26
CA VAL A 153 0.82 2.00 8.42
C VAL A 153 1.29 3.43 8.71
N ASP A 154 2.50 3.78 8.27
CA ASP A 154 3.01 5.15 8.39
C ASP A 154 2.13 6.15 7.58
N GLU A 155 2.05 7.41 8.03
CA GLU A 155 1.30 8.48 7.35
C GLU A 155 1.67 8.65 5.87
N ASN A 156 2.91 8.36 5.46
CA ASN A 156 3.31 8.46 4.05
C ASN A 156 2.61 7.43 3.15
N GLN A 157 2.02 6.38 3.70
CA GLN A 157 1.28 5.37 2.96
C GLN A 157 -0.21 5.73 2.78
N LYS A 158 -0.68 6.83 3.37
CA LYS A 158 -2.09 7.25 3.30
C LYS A 158 -2.60 7.38 1.86
N ASN A 159 -1.89 8.12 1.01
CA ASN A 159 -2.29 8.32 -0.39
C ASN A 159 -2.23 7.02 -1.20
N HIS A 160 -1.27 6.13 -0.90
CA HIS A 160 -1.21 4.81 -1.54
C HIS A 160 -2.46 3.99 -1.21
N PHE A 161 -2.85 3.89 0.07
CA PHE A 161 -4.06 3.16 0.45
C PHE A 161 -5.36 3.81 -0.06
N ALA A 162 -5.40 5.13 -0.20
CA ALA A 162 -6.50 5.83 -0.86
C ALA A 162 -6.71 5.34 -2.31
N GLN A 163 -5.62 5.19 -3.05
CA GLN A 163 -5.62 4.69 -4.44
C GLN A 163 -6.00 3.20 -4.48
N VAL A 164 -5.37 2.38 -3.62
CA VAL A 164 -5.65 0.94 -3.53
C VAL A 164 -7.12 0.69 -3.19
N PHE A 165 -7.70 1.37 -2.21
CA PHE A 165 -9.11 1.19 -1.85
C PHE A 165 -10.07 1.64 -2.96
N SER A 166 -9.75 2.75 -3.64
CA SER A 166 -10.56 3.23 -4.77
C SER A 166 -10.59 2.20 -5.90
N ILE A 167 -9.44 1.60 -6.24
CA ILE A 167 -9.36 0.54 -7.25
C ILE A 167 -10.04 -0.75 -6.76
N ALA A 168 -9.83 -1.14 -5.50
CA ALA A 168 -10.45 -2.35 -4.95
C ALA A 168 -11.97 -2.27 -4.99
N LYS A 169 -12.55 -1.10 -4.72
CA LYS A 169 -13.97 -0.84 -4.89
C LYS A 169 -14.41 -0.86 -6.35
N TYR A 170 -13.69 -0.17 -7.23
CA TYR A 170 -14.02 -0.15 -8.65
C TYR A 170 -14.04 -1.56 -9.27
N LEU A 171 -13.13 -2.44 -8.84
CA LEU A 171 -13.05 -3.84 -9.26
C LEU A 171 -14.00 -4.77 -8.50
N ASN A 172 -14.83 -4.26 -7.59
CA ASN A 172 -15.72 -5.03 -6.71
C ASN A 172 -14.99 -6.12 -5.88
N LEU A 173 -13.74 -5.86 -5.48
CA LEU A 173 -12.98 -6.76 -4.60
C LEU A 173 -13.46 -6.71 -3.15
N ILE A 174 -13.93 -5.53 -2.72
CA ILE A 174 -14.49 -5.30 -1.39
C ILE A 174 -16.01 -5.46 -1.50
N LYS A 175 -16.56 -6.50 -0.87
CA LYS A 175 -18.01 -6.74 -0.84
C LYS A 175 -18.70 -5.64 -0.03
N PRO A 176 -20.01 -5.35 -0.26
CA PRO A 176 -20.72 -4.27 0.43
C PRO A 176 -20.70 -4.33 1.96
N TYR A 177 -20.64 -5.53 2.53
CA TYR A 177 -20.60 -5.76 3.97
C TYR A 177 -19.17 -5.77 4.56
N VAL A 178 -18.14 -5.59 3.73
CA VAL A 178 -16.74 -5.59 4.16
C VAL A 178 -16.22 -4.17 4.28
N GLU A 179 -15.58 -3.86 5.41
CA GLU A 179 -14.95 -2.56 5.65
C GLU A 179 -13.43 -2.68 5.63
N CYS A 180 -12.74 -1.94 4.75
CA CYS A 180 -11.29 -1.77 4.86
C CYS A 180 -10.98 -0.40 5.49
N ILE A 181 -10.09 -0.40 6.46
CA ILE A 181 -9.67 0.77 7.23
C ILE A 181 -8.15 0.85 7.17
N CYS A 182 -7.61 2.02 6.89
CA CYS A 182 -6.20 2.32 7.00
C CYS A 182 -6.00 3.34 8.12
N ILE A 183 -5.36 2.91 9.21
CA ILE A 183 -4.99 3.72 10.36
C ILE A 183 -3.53 4.13 10.18
N ASN A 184 -3.32 5.44 10.04
CA ASN A 184 -2.02 6.03 9.90
C ASN A 184 -1.42 6.39 11.28
N TYR A 185 -0.15 6.09 11.49
CA TYR A 185 0.61 6.61 12.62
C TYR A 185 1.63 7.66 12.15
N GLY A 186 1.89 8.65 13.01
CA GLY A 186 2.79 9.77 12.74
C GLY A 186 4.28 9.41 12.90
N TYR A 187 5.13 10.42 12.71
CA TYR A 187 6.57 10.21 12.78
C TYR A 187 7.10 10.01 14.19
N ILE A 188 8.07 9.11 14.30
CA ILE A 188 8.96 9.06 15.46
C ILE A 188 10.03 10.15 15.26
N LEU A 189 10.07 11.10 16.19
CA LEU A 189 10.99 12.24 16.15
C LEU A 189 12.10 12.08 17.18
N ASN A 190 13.28 12.64 16.90
CA ASN A 190 14.35 12.78 17.87
C ASN A 190 14.08 13.99 18.79
N GLN A 191 15.00 14.24 19.73
CA GLN A 191 14.92 15.38 20.67
C GLN A 191 14.87 16.74 19.94
N ASP A 192 15.48 16.84 18.76
CA ASP A 192 15.46 18.05 17.90
C ASP A 192 14.20 18.18 17.03
N LYS A 193 13.16 17.38 17.27
CA LYS A 193 11.92 17.32 16.47
C LYS A 193 12.14 16.96 15.00
N LYS A 194 13.28 16.36 14.65
CA LYS A 194 13.58 15.83 13.32
C LYS A 194 13.16 14.36 13.25
N LYS A 195 12.63 13.93 12.09
CA LYS A 195 12.32 12.52 11.83
C LYS A 195 13.55 11.67 12.12
N ILE A 196 13.42 10.66 12.98
CA ILE A 196 14.48 9.67 13.17
C ILE A 196 14.67 8.99 11.81
N LYS A 197 15.80 9.30 11.16
CA LYS A 197 16.21 8.71 9.90
C LYS A 197 17.41 7.83 10.17
N THR A 198 17.32 6.61 9.69
CA THR A 198 18.49 5.77 9.46
C THR A 198 19.25 6.34 8.26
N GLN A 199 20.33 7.08 8.52
CA GLN A 199 21.10 7.74 7.46
C GLN A 199 22.03 6.79 6.70
N ASN A 200 22.37 5.62 7.26
CA ASN A 200 23.19 4.58 6.65
C ASN A 200 22.82 3.21 7.24
N PHE A 201 23.03 2.12 6.50
CA PHE A 201 22.88 0.74 7.01
C PHE A 201 23.75 0.48 8.25
N SER A 202 24.86 1.22 8.42
CA SER A 202 25.73 1.19 9.59
C SER A 202 25.18 1.94 10.81
N ASN A 203 24.26 2.90 10.62
CA ASN A 203 23.65 3.71 11.68
C ASN A 203 22.15 3.42 11.84
N ASN A 204 21.74 2.18 11.59
CA ASN A 204 20.38 1.75 11.88
C ASN A 204 20.18 1.61 13.40
N ILE A 205 19.21 2.32 13.97
CA ILE A 205 18.81 2.07 15.36
C ILE A 205 17.86 0.87 15.36
N PHE A 206 18.34 -0.29 15.79
CA PHE A 206 17.50 -1.47 15.86
C PHE A 206 16.61 -1.43 17.10
N VAL A 207 15.41 -2.00 17.01
CA VAL A 207 14.48 -2.10 18.15
C VAL A 207 15.13 -2.84 19.33
N LYS A 208 15.98 -3.84 19.05
CA LYS A 208 16.75 -4.56 20.07
C LYS A 208 17.70 -3.64 20.84
N ASP A 209 18.25 -2.60 20.22
CA ASP A 209 19.20 -1.67 20.83
C ASP A 209 18.50 -0.78 21.87
N PHE A 210 17.22 -0.46 21.66
CA PHE A 210 16.40 0.22 22.66
C PHE A 210 16.26 -0.61 23.93
N PHE A 211 16.12 -1.94 23.82
CA PHE A 211 16.03 -2.79 25.01
C PHE A 211 17.34 -2.89 25.78
N ILE A 212 18.48 -2.80 25.08
CA ILE A 212 19.79 -2.77 25.73
C ILE A 212 19.97 -1.44 26.47
N LYS A 213 19.64 -0.32 25.81
CA LYS A 213 19.81 1.03 26.35
C LYS A 213 18.86 1.36 27.52
N TYR A 214 17.65 0.82 27.50
CA TYR A 214 16.61 1.07 28.52
C TYR A 214 16.36 -0.14 29.43
N LYS A 215 17.35 -1.04 29.57
CA LYS A 215 17.45 -1.90 30.76
C LYS A 215 17.75 -1.02 31.97
N GLN A 216 16.73 -0.36 32.52
CA GLN A 216 16.77 0.16 33.88
C GLN A 216 16.11 -0.89 34.79
N ASN A 217 16.92 -1.40 35.73
CA ASN A 217 16.61 -2.18 36.94
C ASN A 217 15.44 -3.18 36.88
#